data_AF-A0A9P9ACE9-F1
#
_entry.id   AF-A0A9P9ACE9-F1
#
_cell.length_a   1.000
_cell.length_b   1.000
_cell.length_c   1.000
_cell.angle_alpha   90.00
_cell.angle_beta   90.00
_cell.angle_gamma   90.00
#
_symmetry.space_group_name_H-M   'P 1'
#
loop_
_entity.id
_entity.type
_entity.pdbx_description
1 polymer ?
#
loop_
_entity_poly.entity_id
_entity_poly.type
_entity_poly.pdbx_seq_one_letter_code
_entity_poly.pdbx_strand_id
1 'polypeptide(L)' 'MDNLLLSRIITNVEKLNESIVVMNQSLQEINIQNMNVELVAQMFKNYQSNVLFHLEATDNLKPPS' A
#
# COMPACT_ATOMS: atom_id res chain seq x y z
N MET A 1 -30.96 -25.45 24.22
CA MET A 1 -30.67 -25.34 22.77
C MET A 1 -29.90 -24.05 22.48
N ASP A 2 -30.34 -22.92 23.05
CA ASP A 2 -29.72 -21.58 22.84
C ASP A 2 -28.25 -21.46 23.24
N ASN A 3 -27.83 -22.17 24.29
CA ASN A 3 -26.43 -22.14 24.76
C ASN A 3 -25.44 -22.77 23.74
N LEU A 4 -25.90 -23.78 22.97
CA LEU A 4 -25.06 -24.44 21.96
C LEU A 4 -24.84 -23.55 20.73
N LEU A 5 -25.87 -22.82 20.30
CA LEU A 5 -25.76 -21.87 19.19
C LEU A 5 -24.82 -20.72 19.58
N LEU A 6 -24.99 -20.17 20.78
CA LEU A 6 -24.15 -19.09 21.28
C LEU A 6 -22.68 -19.53 21.39
N SER A 7 -22.41 -20.73 21.91
CA SER A 7 -21.05 -21.28 21.95
C SER A 7 -20.41 -21.38 20.56
N ARG A 8 -21.16 -21.84 19.55
CA ARG A 8 -20.67 -21.88 18.16
C ARG A 8 -20.37 -20.49 17.60
N ILE A 9 -21.22 -19.51 17.90
CA ILE A 9 -21.01 -18.11 17.48
C ILE A 9 -19.71 -17.59 18.10
N ILE A 10 -19.52 -17.78 19.40
CA ILE A 10 -18.32 -17.33 20.12
C ILE A 10 -17.06 -17.96 19.51
N THR A 11 -17.04 -19.28 19.33
CA THR A 11 -15.90 -19.98 18.72
C THR A 11 -15.60 -19.50 17.29
N ASN A 12 -16.63 -19.17 16.51
CA ASN A 12 -16.43 -18.64 15.16
C ASN A 12 -15.86 -17.21 15.18
N VAL A 13 -16.28 -16.38 16.13
CA VAL A 13 -15.73 -15.02 16.33
C VAL A 13 -14.27 -15.08 16.77
N GLU A 14 -13.90 -16.01 17.65
CA GLU A 14 -12.50 -16.22 18.05
C GLU A 14 -11.62 -16.59 16.83
N LYS A 15 -12.06 -17.56 16.02
CA LYS A 15 -11.35 -17.95 14.79
C LYS A 15 -11.25 -16.83 13.77
N LEU A 16 -12.30 -16.01 13.66
CA LEU A 16 -12.30 -14.83 12.80
C LEU A 16 -11.24 -13.83 13.28
N ASN A 17 -11.18 -13.55 14.57
CA ASN A 17 -10.17 -12.67 15.15
C ASN A 17 -8.75 -13.18 14.89
N GLU A 18 -8.50 -14.48 15.07
CA GLU A 18 -7.21 -15.09 14.75
C GLU A 18 -6.84 -14.91 13.26
N SER A 19 -7.80 -15.14 12.36
CA SER A 19 -7.61 -14.97 10.91
C SER A 19 -7.33 -13.51 10.55
N ILE A 20 -7.97 -12.55 11.22
CA ILE A 20 -7.73 -11.11 11.03
C ILE A 20 -6.34 -10.71 11.52
N VAL A 21 -5.86 -11.27 12.64
CA VAL A 21 -4.49 -11.03 13.13
C VAL A 21 -3.47 -11.48 12.10
N VAL A 22 -3.64 -12.69 11.54
CA VAL A 22 -2.76 -13.20 10.48
C VAL A 22 -2.84 -12.31 9.22
N MET A 23 -4.04 -11.89 8.82
CA MET A 23 -4.22 -10.98 7.69
C MET A 23 -3.47 -9.65 7.90
N ASN A 24 -3.55 -9.06 9.10
CA ASN A 24 -2.84 -7.83 9.42
C ASN A 24 -1.32 -8.00 9.34
N GLN A 25 -0.79 -9.14 9.82
CA GLN A 25 0.62 -9.48 9.71
C GLN A 25 1.06 -9.54 8.23
N SER A 26 0.28 -10.23 7.37
CA SER A 26 0.58 -10.33 5.94
C SER A 26 0.51 -8.96 5.23
N LEU A 27 -0.45 -8.12 5.59
CA LEU A 27 -0.54 -6.75 5.06
C LEU A 27 0.66 -5.89 5.47
N GLN A 28 1.16 -6.06 6.70
CA GLN A 28 2.35 -5.36 7.16
C GLN A 28 3.59 -5.77 6.36
N GLU A 29 3.74 -7.07 6.07
CA GLU A 29 4.84 -7.58 5.22
C GLU A 29 4.76 -7.02 3.78
N ILE A 30 3.57 -7.01 3.18
CA ILE A 30 3.34 -6.41 1.86
C ILE A 30 3.70 -4.92 1.87
N ASN A 31 3.30 -4.18 2.92
CA ASN A 31 3.61 -2.76 3.04
C ASN A 31 5.13 -2.51 3.07
N ILE A 32 5.89 -3.31 3.83
CA ILE A 32 7.36 -3.23 3.86
C ILE A 32 7.95 -3.49 2.47
N GLN A 33 7.44 -4.50 1.75
CA GLN A 33 7.92 -4.80 0.39
C GLN A 33 7.62 -3.68 -0.61
N ASN A 34 6.52 -2.95 -0.42
CA ASN A 34 6.13 -1.84 -1.29
C ASN A 34 6.96 -0.56 -1.07
N MET A 35 7.69 -0.43 0.05
CA MET A 35 8.49 0.77 0.34
C MET A 35 9.53 1.08 -0.75
N ASN A 36 10.15 0.05 -1.34
CA ASN A 36 11.14 0.25 -2.41
C ASN A 36 10.51 0.81 -3.69
N VAL A 37 9.30 0.36 -4.03
CA VAL A 37 8.55 0.86 -5.19
C VAL A 37 8.14 2.30 -4.97
N GLU A 38 7.64 2.62 -3.77
CA GLU A 38 7.29 3.97 -3.37
C GLU A 38 8.49 4.93 -3.48
N LEU A 39 9.67 4.51 -3.01
CA LEU A 39 10.89 5.31 -3.11
C LEU A 39 11.27 5.59 -4.57
N VAL A 40 11.26 4.58 -5.43
CA VAL A 40 11.59 4.75 -6.86
C VAL A 40 10.56 5.65 -7.55
N ALA A 41 9.28 5.49 -7.23
CA ALA A 41 8.22 6.35 -7.77
C ALA A 41 8.43 7.83 -7.39
N GLN A 42 8.81 8.10 -6.13
CA GLN A 42 9.15 9.45 -5.68
C GLN A 42 10.41 10.00 -6.36
N MET A 43 11.44 9.18 -6.54
CA MET A 43 12.65 9.58 -7.27
C MET A 43 12.32 9.99 -8.71
N PHE A 44 11.49 9.22 -9.41
CA PHE A 44 11.07 9.54 -10.77
C PHE A 44 10.23 10.81 -10.83
N LYS A 45 9.30 11.00 -9.89
CA LYS A 45 8.52 12.23 -9.76
C LYS A 45 9.41 13.46 -9.55
N ASN A 46 10.39 13.36 -8.65
CA ASN A 46 11.32 14.46 -8.38
C ASN A 46 12.23 14.75 -9.57
N TYR A 47 12.73 13.71 -10.23
CA TYR A 47 13.53 13.85 -11.45
C TYR A 47 12.73 14.53 -12.56
N GLN A 48 11.49 14.08 -12.82
CA GLN A 48 10.60 14.69 -13.79
C GLN A 48 10.35 16.17 -13.47
N SER A 49 10.06 16.50 -12.20
CA SER A 49 9.83 17.87 -11.77
C SER A 49 11.06 18.76 -12.00
N ASN A 50 12.26 18.26 -11.68
CA ASN A 50 13.51 19.00 -11.89
C ASN A 50 13.80 19.19 -13.39
N VAL A 51 13.61 18.16 -14.20
CA VAL A 51 13.80 18.25 -15.66
C VAL A 51 12.82 19.26 -16.26
N LEU A 52 11.54 19.21 -15.89
CA LEU A 52 10.53 20.16 -16.35
C LEU A 52 10.92 21.60 -16.01
N PHE A 53 11.29 21.85 -14.75
CA PHE A 53 11.73 23.17 -14.30
C PHE A 53 12.92 23.71 -15.09
N HIS A 54 13.93 22.87 -15.34
CA HIS A 54 15.10 23.28 -16.12
C HIS A 54 14.81 23.45 -17.62
N LEU A 55 13.88 22.67 -18.20
CA LEU A 55 13.45 22.85 -19.58
C LEU A 55 12.66 24.14 -19.78
N GLU A 56 11.78 24.48 -18.83
CA GLU A 56 11.08 25.77 -18.78
C GLU A 56 12.08 26.94 -18.68
N ALA A 57 13.09 26.82 -17.83
CA ALA A 57 14.11 27.86 -17.65
C ALA A 57 15.05 28.04 -18.86
N THR A 58 15.17 27.03 -19.73
CA THR A 58 16.07 27.05 -20.90
C THR A 58 15.34 27.15 -22.24
N ASP A 59 14.02 27.38 -22.24
CA ASP A 59 13.15 27.47 -23.44
C ASP A 59 13.22 26.23 -24.37
N ASN A 60 13.62 25.07 -23.81
CA ASN A 60 13.80 23.82 -24.55
C ASN A 60 12.61 22.86 -24.43
N LEU A 61 11.43 23.37 -24.07
CA LEU A 61 10.20 22.58 -24.00
C LEU A 61 9.85 22.02 -25.39
N LYS A 62 10.18 20.74 -25.61
CA LYS A 62 9.69 19.99 -26.78
C LYS A 62 8.41 19.25 -26.39
N PRO A 63 7.36 19.30 -27.20
CA PRO A 63 6.18 18.48 -26.97
C PRO A 63 6.56 16.99 -27.00
N PRO A 64 5.93 16.14 -26.17
CA PRO A 64 6.18 14.70 -26.19
C PRO A 64 5.74 14.15 -27.56
N SER A 65 6.65 13.44 -28.22
CA SER A 65 6.43 12.74 -29.49
C SER A 65 5.69 11.42 -29.30
#